data_AF-A0A3A6JZU2-F1
#
_entry.id   AF-A0A3A6JZU2-F1
#
_cell.length_a   1.000
_cell.length_b   1.000
_cell.length_c   1.000
_cell.angle_alpha   90.00
_cell.angle_beta   90.00
_cell.angle_gamma   90.00
#
_symmetry.space_group_name_H-M   'P 1'
#
loop_
_entity.id
_entity.type
_entity.pdbx_description
1 polymer ?
#
loop_
_entity_poly.entity_id
_entity_poly.type
_entity_poly.pdbx_seq_one_letter_code
_entity_poly.pdbx_strand_id
1 'polypeptide(L)'
;SDSLPYLLNRIAEQTPHVRPVSFSFPQRRTEPSFQHLEVRDLIHPALLRYLQGRGINVELAKRECKELHFTNNGRPFFAIGFPNMAGGYEVRNSFFKGCIAPKDITHIRQQGEPREKCLVFEGFMDYLSFLTLRMKNCPTMPDLDRQDYVILNSTVNVPKAIDVLYPYERIHCMLDNDKAGYEATRAIELEYSYRVRDFSHNYRGYSDL
;
A
#
# COMPACT_ATOMS: atom_id res chain seq x y z
N SER A 1 -11.84 -52.65 -22.75
CA SER A 1 -12.07 -51.58 -23.73
C SER A 1 -12.29 -50.31 -22.95
N ASP A 2 -11.20 -49.60 -22.65
CA ASP A 2 -11.22 -48.42 -21.78
C ASP A 2 -11.56 -47.16 -22.59
N SER A 3 -12.78 -47.13 -23.15
CA SER A 3 -13.27 -45.92 -23.78
C SER A 3 -13.93 -45.03 -22.72
N LEU A 4 -13.55 -43.76 -22.69
CA LEU A 4 -14.14 -42.74 -21.81
C LEU A 4 -15.68 -42.76 -21.78
N PRO A 5 -16.39 -42.97 -22.92
CA PRO A 5 -17.85 -43.07 -22.94
C PRO A 5 -18.39 -44.26 -22.15
N TYR A 6 -17.68 -45.40 -22.14
CA TYR A 6 -18.07 -46.59 -21.39
C TYR A 6 -17.96 -46.36 -19.87
N LEU A 7 -16.90 -45.65 -19.43
CA LEU A 7 -16.72 -45.29 -18.02
C LEU A 7 -17.78 -44.28 -17.55
N LEU A 8 -18.14 -43.30 -18.38
CA LEU A 8 -19.18 -42.31 -18.05
C LEU A 8 -20.56 -42.95 -17.92
N ASN A 9 -20.91 -43.90 -18.80
CA ASN A 9 -22.17 -44.65 -18.68
C ASN A 9 -22.23 -45.50 -17.40
N ARG A 10 -21.12 -46.13 -17.02
CA ARG A 10 -21.01 -46.91 -15.77
C ARG A 10 -21.21 -46.05 -14.53
N ILE A 11 -20.73 -44.79 -14.52
CA ILE A 11 -20.94 -43.85 -13.42
C ILE A 11 -22.41 -43.41 -13.35
N ALA A 12 -23.03 -43.15 -14.50
CA ALA A 12 -24.44 -42.79 -14.58
C ALA A 12 -25.37 -43.92 -14.08
N GLU A 13 -25.07 -45.16 -14.42
CA GLU A 13 -25.84 -46.35 -14.00
C GLU A 13 -25.69 -46.67 -12.50
N GLN A 14 -24.61 -46.23 -11.85
CA GLN A 14 -24.31 -46.55 -10.45
C GLN A 14 -24.66 -45.44 -9.45
N THR A 15 -25.32 -44.36 -9.87
CA THR A 15 -25.68 -43.25 -8.96
C THR A 15 -27.16 -43.34 -8.55
N PRO A 16 -27.50 -43.86 -7.35
CA PRO A 16 -28.88 -43.84 -6.88
C PRO A 16 -29.30 -42.39 -6.59
N HIS A 17 -30.33 -41.93 -7.29
CA HIS A 17 -31.08 -40.68 -7.12
C HIS A 17 -30.54 -39.67 -6.07
N VAL A 18 -29.46 -38.98 -6.42
CA VAL A 18 -29.04 -37.79 -5.68
C VAL A 18 -29.97 -36.65 -6.09
N ARG A 19 -30.93 -36.32 -5.21
CA ARG A 19 -31.72 -35.09 -5.36
C ARG A 19 -30.77 -33.89 -5.36
N PRO A 20 -30.85 -32.95 -6.32
CA PRO A 20 -30.05 -31.75 -6.25
C PRO A 20 -30.48 -30.95 -5.02
N VAL A 21 -29.62 -30.89 -4.01
CA VAL A 21 -29.81 -29.99 -2.87
C VAL A 21 -29.50 -28.60 -3.39
N SER A 22 -30.51 -27.75 -3.48
CA SER A 22 -30.32 -26.32 -3.77
C SER A 22 -29.66 -25.68 -2.55
N PHE A 23 -28.33 -25.58 -2.56
CA PHE A 23 -27.61 -24.75 -1.61
C PHE A 23 -27.81 -23.29 -1.97
N SER A 24 -28.85 -22.67 -1.41
CA SER A 24 -28.93 -21.22 -1.35
C SER A 24 -27.97 -20.74 -0.27
N PHE A 25 -26.73 -20.43 -0.64
CA PHE A 25 -25.91 -19.55 0.19
C PHE A 25 -26.67 -18.22 0.31
N PRO A 26 -26.82 -17.64 1.51
CA PRO A 26 -27.22 -16.26 1.59
C PRO A 26 -26.20 -15.46 0.78
N GLN A 27 -26.60 -14.94 -0.38
CA GLN A 27 -25.90 -13.83 -0.99
C GLN A 27 -26.02 -12.69 0.00
N ARG A 28 -25.10 -12.61 0.97
CA ARG A 28 -24.78 -11.36 1.62
C ARG A 28 -24.45 -10.44 0.46
N ARG A 29 -25.37 -9.52 0.15
CA ARG A 29 -25.05 -8.35 -0.66
C ARG A 29 -23.80 -7.78 -0.01
N THR A 30 -22.66 -7.89 -0.68
CA THR A 30 -21.44 -7.20 -0.30
C THR A 30 -21.75 -5.74 -0.56
N GLU A 31 -22.38 -5.08 0.41
CA GLU A 31 -22.35 -3.63 0.44
C GLU A 31 -20.88 -3.21 0.33
N PRO A 32 -20.56 -2.19 -0.49
CA PRO A 32 -19.19 -1.74 -0.62
C PRO A 32 -18.64 -1.43 0.76
N SER A 33 -17.44 -1.95 1.07
CA SER A 33 -16.83 -1.94 2.39
C SER A 33 -16.52 -0.54 2.95
N PHE A 34 -16.81 0.51 2.19
CA PHE A 34 -16.70 1.91 2.58
C PHE A 34 -17.78 2.71 1.84
N GLN A 35 -18.75 3.27 2.57
CA GLN A 35 -19.82 4.12 2.03
C GLN A 35 -19.63 5.57 2.51
N HIS A 36 -20.18 6.53 1.75
CA HIS A 36 -20.17 7.96 2.11
C HIS A 36 -18.75 8.47 2.42
N LEU A 37 -17.79 8.23 1.52
CA LEU A 37 -16.44 8.75 1.69
C LEU A 37 -16.43 10.27 1.52
N GLU A 38 -16.06 10.97 2.57
CA GLU A 38 -15.74 12.39 2.54
C GLU A 38 -14.25 12.60 2.76
N VAL A 39 -13.64 13.39 1.89
CA VAL A 39 -12.22 13.71 1.92
C VAL A 39 -12.06 15.17 2.34
N ARG A 40 -11.32 15.40 3.42
CA ARG A 40 -11.12 16.72 4.03
C ARG A 40 -9.64 16.96 4.30
N ASP A 41 -9.30 18.20 4.60
CA ASP A 41 -7.96 18.52 5.08
C ASP A 41 -7.73 17.92 6.47
N LEU A 42 -6.49 17.50 6.73
CA LEU A 42 -6.13 16.79 7.95
C LEU A 42 -6.10 17.74 9.16
N ILE A 43 -7.19 17.79 9.92
CA ILE A 43 -7.35 18.71 11.07
C ILE A 43 -7.83 18.00 12.34
N HIS A 44 -8.32 16.78 12.26
CA HIS A 44 -8.92 16.07 13.39
C HIS A 44 -7.91 15.84 14.52
N PRO A 45 -8.13 16.38 15.73
CA PRO A 45 -7.15 16.35 16.81
C PRO A 45 -6.64 14.95 17.18
N ALA A 46 -7.51 13.94 17.13
CA ALA A 46 -7.11 12.55 17.41
C ALA A 46 -6.14 11.97 16.37
N LEU A 47 -6.30 12.33 15.09
CA LEU A 47 -5.39 11.88 14.02
C LEU A 47 -4.05 12.60 14.10
N LEU A 48 -4.08 13.91 14.41
CA LEU A 48 -2.87 14.70 14.63
C LEU A 48 -2.08 14.18 15.83
N ARG A 49 -2.77 13.89 16.95
CA ARG A 49 -2.13 13.31 18.14
C ARG A 49 -1.56 11.92 17.87
N TYR A 50 -2.25 11.10 17.06
CA TYR A 50 -1.72 9.81 16.62
C TYR A 50 -0.39 9.98 15.86
N LEU A 51 -0.35 10.86 14.87
CA LEU A 51 0.87 11.15 14.09
C LEU A 51 2.00 11.68 14.97
N GLN A 52 1.71 12.60 15.88
CA GLN A 52 2.69 13.10 16.86
C GLN A 52 3.23 11.98 17.76
N GLY A 53 2.35 11.06 18.20
CA GLY A 53 2.75 9.88 18.97
C GLY A 53 3.65 8.92 18.20
N ARG A 54 3.56 8.90 16.87
CA ARG A 54 4.48 8.20 15.94
C ARG A 54 5.70 9.04 15.55
N GLY A 55 5.90 10.20 16.19
CA GLY A 55 7.04 11.07 15.92
C GLY A 55 6.99 11.75 14.55
N ILE A 56 5.85 11.78 13.87
CA ILE A 56 5.68 12.37 12.53
C ILE A 56 5.48 13.89 12.64
N ASN A 57 6.14 14.65 11.75
CA ASN A 57 5.91 16.08 11.61
C ASN A 57 4.49 16.35 11.10
N VAL A 58 3.67 17.00 11.92
CA VAL A 58 2.25 17.28 11.61
C VAL A 58 2.07 18.16 10.38
N GLU A 59 2.89 19.21 10.22
CA GLU A 59 2.76 20.11 9.07
C GLU A 59 3.14 19.42 7.76
N LEU A 60 4.07 18.48 7.82
CA LEU A 60 4.36 17.62 6.68
C LEU A 60 3.20 16.66 6.39
N ALA A 61 2.68 15.97 7.40
CA ALA A 61 1.57 15.04 7.22
C ALA A 61 0.31 15.74 6.67
N LYS A 62 0.04 17.00 7.04
CA LYS A 62 -1.07 17.80 6.48
C LYS A 62 -0.92 18.07 4.98
N ARG A 63 0.31 18.17 4.46
CA ARG A 63 0.57 18.36 3.02
C ARG A 63 0.41 17.06 2.24
N GLU A 64 0.86 15.96 2.82
CA GLU A 64 0.91 14.66 2.15
C GLU A 64 -0.39 13.84 2.28
N CYS A 65 -1.16 14.05 3.36
CA CYS A 65 -2.32 13.23 3.72
C CYS A 65 -3.63 14.03 3.76
N LYS A 66 -4.73 13.28 3.74
CA LYS A 66 -6.09 13.77 3.94
C LYS A 66 -6.71 13.15 5.18
N GLU A 67 -7.78 13.78 5.66
CA GLU A 67 -8.68 13.21 6.63
C GLU A 67 -9.87 12.61 5.90
N LEU A 68 -10.10 11.32 6.13
CA LEU A 68 -11.18 10.57 5.51
C LEU A 68 -12.25 10.34 6.56
N HIS A 69 -13.50 10.61 6.21
CA HIS A 69 -14.68 10.16 6.95
C HIS A 69 -15.44 9.17 6.08
N PHE A 70 -15.83 8.03 6.64
CA PHE A 70 -16.55 7.01 5.89
C PHE A 70 -17.41 6.15 6.83
N THR A 71 -18.38 5.44 6.25
CA THR A 71 -19.18 4.44 6.95
C THR A 71 -18.70 3.05 6.57
N ASN A 72 -18.42 2.21 7.56
CA ASN A 72 -18.12 0.79 7.37
C ASN A 72 -19.05 -0.04 8.27
N ASN A 73 -19.78 -0.99 7.68
CA ASN A 73 -20.79 -1.81 8.38
C ASN A 73 -21.79 -0.97 9.20
N GLY A 74 -22.27 0.13 8.63
CA GLY A 74 -23.23 1.04 9.26
C GLY A 74 -22.68 1.91 10.39
N ARG A 75 -21.36 1.88 10.66
CA ARG A 75 -20.72 2.72 11.68
C ARG A 75 -19.84 3.79 11.03
N PRO A 76 -19.89 5.04 11.49
CA PRO A 76 -19.01 6.09 11.00
C PRO A 76 -17.59 5.91 11.56
N PHE A 77 -16.60 6.19 10.73
CA PHE A 77 -15.19 6.15 11.05
C PHE A 77 -14.49 7.37 10.46
N PHE A 78 -13.37 7.76 11.07
CA PHE A 78 -12.43 8.71 10.52
C PHE A 78 -11.01 8.17 10.59
N ALA A 79 -10.18 8.54 9.62
CA ALA A 79 -8.80 8.08 9.53
C ALA A 79 -7.94 9.02 8.68
N ILE A 80 -6.63 8.83 8.79
CA ILE A 80 -5.66 9.43 7.86
C ILE A 80 -5.75 8.65 6.55
N GLY A 81 -5.89 9.39 5.45
CA GLY A 81 -5.86 8.88 4.10
C GLY A 81 -4.61 9.34 3.36
N PHE A 82 -3.84 8.40 2.83
CA PHE A 82 -2.74 8.69 1.93
C PHE A 82 -3.14 8.29 0.50
N PRO A 83 -3.21 9.25 -0.45
CA PRO A 83 -3.74 8.99 -1.78
C PRO A 83 -2.79 8.10 -2.60
N ASN A 84 -3.35 7.21 -3.42
CA ASN A 84 -2.61 6.40 -4.39
C ASN A 84 -2.89 6.82 -5.85
N MET A 85 -2.17 6.24 -6.80
CA MET A 85 -2.26 6.60 -8.23
C MET A 85 -3.60 6.25 -8.88
N ALA A 86 -4.37 5.32 -8.31
CA ALA A 86 -5.65 4.87 -8.88
C ALA A 86 -6.86 5.61 -8.28
N GLY A 87 -6.64 6.68 -7.51
CA GLY A 87 -7.69 7.43 -6.84
C GLY A 87 -8.24 6.77 -5.57
N GLY A 88 -7.60 5.71 -5.09
CA GLY A 88 -7.87 5.11 -3.78
C GLY A 88 -7.00 5.72 -2.68
N TYR A 89 -7.11 5.16 -1.47
CA TYR A 89 -6.37 5.63 -0.30
C TYR A 89 -5.83 4.47 0.53
N GLU A 90 -4.61 4.62 1.03
CA GLU A 90 -4.19 3.90 2.23
C GLU A 90 -4.73 4.59 3.47
N VAL A 91 -5.22 3.80 4.42
CA VAL A 91 -5.98 4.28 5.58
C VAL A 91 -5.30 3.86 6.87
N ARG A 92 -5.11 4.82 7.78
CA ARG A 92 -4.52 4.59 9.09
C ARG A 92 -5.21 5.40 10.18
N ASN A 93 -5.51 4.76 11.30
CA ASN A 93 -5.72 5.41 12.59
C ASN A 93 -5.17 4.52 13.71
N SER A 94 -5.36 4.91 14.97
CA SER A 94 -4.85 4.14 16.13
C SER A 94 -5.38 2.70 16.23
N PHE A 95 -6.46 2.36 15.54
CA PHE A 95 -7.16 1.08 15.66
C PHE A 95 -7.21 0.29 14.34
N PHE A 96 -6.94 0.94 13.21
CA PHE A 96 -7.17 0.37 11.88
C PHE A 96 -6.04 0.69 10.91
N LYS A 97 -5.61 -0.34 10.18
CA LYS A 97 -4.80 -0.26 8.95
C LYS A 97 -5.63 -0.90 7.82
N GLY A 98 -5.73 -0.23 6.70
CA GLY A 98 -6.38 -0.80 5.52
C GLY A 98 -6.26 0.13 4.33
N CYS A 99 -7.11 -0.09 3.33
CA CYS A 99 -7.18 0.75 2.15
C CYS A 99 -8.65 0.99 1.77
N ILE A 100 -8.90 2.12 1.12
CA ILE A 100 -10.10 2.32 0.30
C ILE A 100 -9.69 2.05 -1.14
N ALA A 101 -10.38 1.10 -1.76
CA ALA A 101 -10.10 0.67 -3.12
C ALA A 101 -10.28 1.84 -4.12
N PRO A 102 -9.56 1.82 -5.26
CA PRO A 102 -8.62 0.76 -5.69
C PRO A 102 -7.29 0.78 -4.94
N LYS A 103 -6.62 -0.38 -4.82
CA LYS A 103 -5.26 -0.46 -4.30
C LYS A 103 -4.24 -0.13 -5.38
N ASP A 104 -3.30 0.76 -5.07
CA ASP A 104 -2.20 1.09 -5.98
C ASP A 104 -0.99 1.64 -5.22
N ILE A 105 0.12 1.81 -5.93
CA ILE A 105 1.28 2.57 -5.46
C ILE A 105 0.95 4.06 -5.41
N THR A 106 1.76 4.82 -4.70
CA THR A 106 1.81 6.29 -4.83
C THR A 106 3.14 6.66 -5.48
N HIS A 107 3.10 7.51 -6.52
CA HIS A 107 4.29 8.02 -7.21
C HIS A 107 4.32 9.54 -7.11
N ILE A 108 5.27 10.06 -6.33
CA ILE A 108 5.44 11.48 -6.08
C ILE A 108 6.61 11.97 -6.92
N ARG A 109 6.29 12.76 -7.95
CA ARG A 109 7.26 13.39 -8.84
C ARG A 109 7.45 14.85 -8.50
N GLN A 110 8.69 15.29 -8.43
CA GLN A 110 9.03 16.69 -8.23
C GLN A 110 8.69 17.50 -9.48
N GLN A 111 8.35 18.79 -9.30
CA GLN A 111 8.10 19.68 -10.43
C GLN A 111 9.41 20.07 -11.14
N GLY A 112 9.34 20.22 -12.46
CA GLY A 112 10.47 20.61 -13.30
C GLY A 112 11.23 19.43 -13.88
N GLU A 113 12.56 19.49 -13.85
CA GLU A 113 13.43 18.49 -14.47
C GLU A 113 13.26 17.08 -13.87
N PRO A 114 13.26 16.01 -14.70
CA PRO A 114 13.20 14.64 -14.23
C PRO A 114 14.28 14.34 -13.18
N ARG A 115 13.92 13.59 -12.14
CA ARG A 115 14.88 13.15 -11.13
C ARG A 115 15.53 11.84 -11.59
N GLU A 116 16.85 11.77 -11.46
CA GLU A 116 17.61 10.54 -11.72
C GLU A 116 17.44 9.50 -10.60
N LYS A 117 17.04 9.95 -9.41
CA LYS A 117 16.99 9.14 -8.18
C LYS A 117 15.54 9.01 -7.68
N CYS A 118 15.13 7.78 -7.38
CA CYS A 118 13.87 7.48 -6.71
C CYS A 118 14.13 6.71 -5.41
N LEU A 119 13.45 7.09 -4.33
CA LEU A 119 13.41 6.29 -3.09
C LEU A 119 12.09 5.51 -3.04
N VAL A 120 12.18 4.22 -2.70
CA VAL A 120 11.03 3.32 -2.64
C VAL A 120 10.74 2.95 -1.19
N PHE A 121 9.52 3.20 -0.72
CA PHE A 121 9.07 2.89 0.65
C PHE A 121 8.00 1.81 0.62
N GLU A 122 7.95 0.98 1.67
CA GLU A 122 6.93 -0.07 1.77
C GLU A 122 5.54 0.52 2.06
N GLY A 123 5.45 1.38 3.08
CA GLY A 123 4.24 2.09 3.45
C GLY A 123 4.42 3.60 3.54
N PHE A 124 3.29 4.31 3.56
CA PHE A 124 3.32 5.78 3.64
C PHE A 124 3.83 6.30 4.99
N MET A 125 3.70 5.51 6.07
CA MET A 125 4.26 5.89 7.38
C MET A 125 5.79 5.91 7.37
N ASP A 126 6.42 5.01 6.61
CA ASP A 126 7.87 4.97 6.44
C ASP A 126 8.36 6.19 5.66
N TYR A 127 7.62 6.55 4.61
CA TYR A 127 7.81 7.78 3.85
C TYR A 127 7.69 9.03 4.73
N LEU A 128 6.61 9.18 5.51
CA LEU A 128 6.43 10.32 6.42
C LEU A 128 7.53 10.38 7.49
N SER A 129 7.97 9.22 8.00
CA SER A 129 9.06 9.13 8.98
C SER A 129 10.37 9.60 8.37
N PHE A 130 10.69 9.15 7.15
CA PHE A 130 11.87 9.60 6.41
C PHE A 130 11.88 11.12 6.24
N LEU A 131 10.78 11.70 5.74
CA LEU A 131 10.71 13.14 5.55
C LEU A 131 10.87 13.91 6.87
N THR A 132 10.24 13.41 7.94
CA THR A 132 10.37 14.01 9.28
C THR A 132 11.81 13.98 9.78
N LEU A 133 12.51 12.85 9.64
CA LEU A 133 13.90 12.71 10.04
C LEU A 133 14.83 13.61 9.21
N ARG A 134 14.59 13.74 7.90
CA ARG A 134 15.37 14.64 7.03
C ARG A 134 15.20 16.10 7.43
N MET A 135 13.97 16.53 7.72
CA MET A 135 13.72 17.88 8.25
C MET A 135 14.40 18.13 9.60
N LYS A 136 14.42 17.12 10.49
CA LYS A 136 15.03 17.23 11.82
C LYS A 136 16.56 17.25 11.75
N ASN A 137 17.16 16.37 10.96
CA ASN A 137 18.61 16.16 10.94
C ASN A 137 19.33 17.11 9.98
N CYS A 138 18.64 17.61 8.96
CA CYS A 138 19.21 18.51 7.95
C CYS A 138 18.31 19.76 7.78
N PRO A 139 18.08 20.56 8.83
CA PRO A 139 17.06 21.62 8.81
C PRO A 139 17.33 22.74 7.79
N THR A 140 18.60 22.98 7.43
CA THR A 140 18.99 24.00 6.45
C THR A 140 18.88 23.50 5.00
N MET A 141 18.93 22.19 4.78
CA MET A 141 18.85 21.57 3.45
C MET A 141 18.34 20.13 3.60
N PRO A 142 17.02 19.94 3.82
CA PRO A 142 16.46 18.62 4.08
C PRO A 142 16.53 17.71 2.85
N ASP A 143 16.74 18.32 1.67
CA ASP A 143 16.97 17.63 0.39
C ASP A 143 15.83 16.61 0.16
N LEU A 144 14.62 17.15 0.06
CA LEU A 144 13.35 16.43 -0.13
C LEU A 144 12.89 16.45 -1.59
N ASP A 145 13.51 17.26 -2.44
CA ASP A 145 13.07 17.59 -3.79
C ASP A 145 14.11 17.24 -4.87
N ARG A 146 15.27 16.67 -4.50
CA ARG A 146 16.28 16.14 -5.44
C ARG A 146 16.04 14.67 -5.81
N GLN A 147 14.92 14.11 -5.38
CA GLN A 147 14.46 12.77 -5.71
C GLN A 147 12.96 12.70 -5.86
N ASP A 148 12.52 11.69 -6.60
CA ASP A 148 11.14 11.26 -6.59
C ASP A 148 10.94 10.13 -5.56
N TYR A 149 9.67 9.82 -5.30
CA TYR A 149 9.30 8.80 -4.33
C TYR A 149 8.28 7.84 -4.90
N VAL A 150 8.47 6.56 -4.65
CA VAL A 150 7.46 5.52 -4.84
C VAL A 150 7.12 4.93 -3.48
N ILE A 151 5.85 4.90 -3.14
CA ILE A 151 5.34 4.23 -1.95
C ILE A 151 4.56 3.02 -2.45
N LEU A 152 5.00 1.82 -2.09
CA LEU A 152 4.39 0.57 -2.57
C LEU A 152 2.96 0.43 -2.05
N ASN A 153 2.68 0.92 -0.84
CA ASN A 153 1.42 0.73 -0.11
C ASN A 153 1.10 -0.74 0.22
N SER A 154 1.97 -1.65 -0.18
CA SER A 154 2.09 -3.07 0.17
C SER A 154 3.04 -3.71 -0.86
N THR A 155 3.86 -4.67 -0.42
CA THR A 155 4.75 -5.44 -1.32
C THR A 155 4.03 -6.16 -2.47
N VAL A 156 2.71 -6.38 -2.38
CA VAL A 156 1.91 -6.94 -3.49
C VAL A 156 1.86 -6.02 -4.72
N ASN A 157 2.14 -4.73 -4.55
CA ASN A 157 2.14 -3.74 -5.63
C ASN A 157 3.51 -3.58 -6.31
N VAL A 158 4.52 -4.38 -5.95
CA VAL A 158 5.84 -4.34 -6.60
C VAL A 158 5.76 -4.42 -8.13
N PRO A 159 4.92 -5.27 -8.76
CA PRO A 159 4.79 -5.28 -10.22
C PRO A 159 4.39 -3.91 -10.81
N LYS A 160 3.51 -3.17 -10.13
CA LYS A 160 3.11 -1.81 -10.56
C LYS A 160 4.23 -0.79 -10.34
N ALA A 161 5.01 -0.97 -9.27
CA ALA A 161 6.15 -0.12 -8.98
C ALA A 161 7.24 -0.28 -10.04
N ILE A 162 7.46 -1.50 -10.53
CA ILE A 162 8.40 -1.77 -11.62
C ILE A 162 8.07 -0.86 -12.81
N ASP A 163 6.84 -0.86 -13.32
CA ASP A 163 6.47 -0.06 -14.51
C ASP A 163 6.87 1.43 -14.43
N VAL A 164 6.78 2.05 -13.24
CA VAL A 164 7.11 3.47 -13.05
C VAL A 164 8.59 3.74 -12.72
N LEU A 165 9.35 2.70 -12.35
CA LEU A 165 10.74 2.84 -11.91
C LEU A 165 11.75 2.84 -13.06
N TYR A 166 11.35 2.40 -14.25
CA TYR A 166 12.21 2.32 -15.44
C TYR A 166 13.05 3.58 -15.74
N PRO A 167 12.53 4.83 -15.61
CA PRO A 167 13.28 6.04 -15.95
C PRO A 167 14.42 6.39 -14.98
N TYR A 168 14.45 5.79 -13.78
CA TYR A 168 15.42 6.16 -12.76
C TYR A 168 16.75 5.42 -12.94
N GLU A 169 17.85 6.15 -12.77
CA GLU A 169 19.20 5.60 -12.78
C GLU A 169 19.60 5.06 -11.39
N ARG A 170 19.00 5.62 -10.33
CA ARG A 170 19.27 5.23 -8.94
C ARG A 170 17.96 4.96 -8.22
N ILE A 171 17.76 3.70 -7.82
CA ILE A 171 16.58 3.24 -7.10
C ILE A 171 17.05 2.78 -5.71
N HIS A 172 16.59 3.46 -4.67
CA HIS A 172 16.96 3.14 -3.30
C HIS A 172 15.76 2.51 -2.58
N CYS A 173 15.84 1.23 -2.26
CA CYS A 173 14.79 0.50 -1.57
C CYS A 173 14.93 0.71 -0.05
N MET A 174 13.94 1.39 0.54
CA MET A 174 13.79 1.68 1.96
C MET A 174 12.63 0.83 2.52
N LEU A 175 12.71 -0.49 2.29
CA LEU A 175 11.65 -1.45 2.64
C LEU A 175 11.90 -2.09 4.00
N ASP A 176 10.88 -2.76 4.54
CA ASP A 176 10.95 -3.39 5.85
C ASP A 176 12.04 -4.47 5.86
N ASN A 177 12.75 -4.57 6.98
CA ASN A 177 13.80 -5.58 7.17
C ASN A 177 13.18 -6.93 7.61
N ASP A 178 12.19 -7.38 6.85
CA ASP A 178 11.54 -8.67 6.99
C ASP A 178 11.60 -9.48 5.69
N LYS A 179 10.96 -10.64 5.67
CA LYS A 179 10.96 -11.51 4.48
C LYS A 179 10.26 -10.84 3.30
N ALA A 180 9.15 -10.15 3.51
CA ALA A 180 8.36 -9.54 2.45
C ALA A 180 9.11 -8.35 1.82
N GLY A 181 9.71 -7.48 2.65
CA GLY A 181 10.54 -6.37 2.19
C GLY A 181 11.80 -6.84 1.47
N TYR A 182 12.42 -7.93 1.94
CA TYR A 182 13.56 -8.57 1.24
C TYR A 182 13.15 -9.10 -0.15
N GLU A 183 12.05 -9.85 -0.24
CA GLU A 183 11.55 -10.39 -1.51
C GLU A 183 11.16 -9.28 -2.48
N ALA A 184 10.53 -8.21 -1.99
CA ALA A 184 10.20 -7.03 -2.78
C ALA A 184 11.45 -6.32 -3.32
N THR A 185 12.47 -6.11 -2.47
CA THR A 185 13.74 -5.52 -2.89
C THR A 185 14.42 -6.37 -3.96
N ARG A 186 14.45 -7.70 -3.78
CA ARG A 186 14.99 -8.65 -4.77
C ARG A 186 14.24 -8.60 -6.10
N ALA A 187 12.92 -8.51 -6.09
CA ALA A 187 12.13 -8.43 -7.31
C ALA A 187 12.46 -7.15 -8.12
N ILE A 188 12.61 -6.01 -7.45
CA ILE A 188 13.02 -4.75 -8.09
C ILE A 188 14.47 -4.84 -8.60
N GLU A 189 15.37 -5.45 -7.82
CA GLU A 189 16.78 -5.68 -8.20
C GLU A 189 16.91 -6.60 -9.43
N LEU A 190 16.07 -7.63 -9.56
CA LEU A 190 16.10 -8.51 -10.73
C LEU A 190 15.78 -7.77 -12.03
N GLU A 191 14.88 -6.78 -11.98
CA GLU A 191 14.50 -5.99 -13.15
C GLU A 191 15.53 -4.89 -13.47
N TYR A 192 16.11 -4.26 -12.44
CA TYR A 192 16.90 -3.04 -12.62
C TYR A 192 18.38 -3.15 -12.25
N SER A 193 18.80 -4.31 -11.75
CA SER A 193 20.19 -4.67 -11.49
C SER A 193 20.93 -3.61 -10.67
N TYR A 194 22.11 -3.19 -11.11
CA TYR A 194 23.02 -2.26 -10.43
C TYR A 194 22.42 -0.88 -10.13
N ARG A 195 21.25 -0.53 -10.69
CA ARG A 195 20.52 0.69 -10.35
C ARG A 195 19.92 0.64 -8.94
N VAL A 196 19.69 -0.56 -8.41
CA VAL A 196 19.02 -0.78 -7.14
C VAL A 196 20.02 -0.85 -6.00
N ARG A 197 19.72 -0.17 -4.89
CA ARG A 197 20.47 -0.24 -3.64
C ARG A 197 19.51 -0.51 -2.48
N ASP A 198 19.85 -1.52 -1.68
CA ASP A 198 19.10 -1.86 -0.48
C ASP A 198 19.52 -0.98 0.72
N PHE A 199 18.56 -0.20 1.23
CA PHE A 199 18.70 0.66 2.40
C PHE A 199 17.84 0.17 3.60
N SER A 200 17.30 -1.05 3.56
CA SER A 200 16.54 -1.67 4.67
C SER A 200 17.32 -1.66 6.00
N HIS A 201 18.65 -1.72 5.92
CA HIS A 201 19.53 -1.66 7.10
C HIS A 201 19.41 -0.35 7.90
N ASN A 202 18.96 0.75 7.28
CA ASN A 202 18.72 2.03 7.96
C ASN A 202 17.58 1.95 8.99
N TYR A 203 16.73 0.92 8.89
CA TYR A 203 15.59 0.69 9.77
C TYR A 203 15.82 -0.45 10.76
N ARG A 204 17.05 -0.99 10.86
CA ARG A 204 17.40 -2.01 11.87
C ARG A 204 17.10 -1.50 13.27
N GLY A 205 16.11 -2.13 13.92
CA GLY A 205 15.69 -1.82 15.30
C GLY A 205 14.44 -0.94 15.42
N TYR A 206 13.82 -0.54 14.31
CA TYR A 206 12.62 0.33 14.29
C TYR A 206 11.38 -0.39 13.74
N SER A 207 11.17 -1.66 14.09
CA SER A 207 10.04 -2.48 13.60
C SER A 207 8.64 -1.95 13.92
N ASP A 208 8.52 -0.87 14.69
CA ASP A 208 7.24 -0.33 15.15
C ASP A 208 7.21 1.22 15.28
N LEU A 209 7.82 1.96 14.34
CA LEU A 209 7.75 3.44 14.34
C LEU A 209 6.43 4.04 13.87
#